data_AF-A0A328AVG6-F1
#
_entry.id   AF-A0A328AVG6-F1
#
_cell.length_a   1.000
_cell.length_b   1.000
_cell.length_c   1.000
_cell.angle_alpha   90.00
_cell.angle_beta   90.00
_cell.angle_gamma   90.00
#
_symmetry.space_group_name_H-M   'P 1'
#
loop_
_entity.id
_entity.type
_entity.pdbx_description
1 polymer ?
#
loop_
_entity_poly.entity_id
_entity_poly.type
_entity_poly.pdbx_seq_one_letter_code
_entity_poly.pdbx_strand_id
1 'polypeptide(L)'
;MNGALRGLVLLAALTLAACHGPQNILDPAGKQAQDIDVVWRTMLVVCGLMYLLVMAFLGSALWRARRKPSDDALPIQSRTAAEGVLDRTLTGWIGLIVTGLIVLVSVSFLVDRSLADVGPDPLRIKVTANQWWWDVEYQGQGPSERVLTANELRLPVGRPAVVELHANDVIHSFWVPNLSGKTDLIPGRVNFITLTPTRTGAFRGQCAEFCGLEHAKMAFDVQVTSPQEFEAWRRSQLARAADPTGPLEIQGKQIFNGKACAMCHRVQGTDAGAGIGPDLTHLKSRATIAAGTLPNTRGDLQAWVADPQGVKPGTTMPRVPLTASELNAVVAYLETLR
;
A
#
# COMPACT_ATOMS: atom_id res chain seq x y z
N MET A 1 30.97 17.22 27.73
CA MET A 1 30.19 17.06 26.47
C MET A 1 29.07 18.09 26.46
N ASN A 2 29.20 19.10 25.60
CA ASN A 2 28.34 20.29 25.58
C ASN A 2 26.87 19.93 25.29
N GLY A 3 25.94 20.63 25.93
CA GLY A 3 24.49 20.45 25.74
C GLY A 3 24.03 20.57 24.28
N ALA A 4 24.75 21.35 23.46
CA ALA A 4 24.53 21.44 22.03
C ALA A 4 24.80 20.13 21.27
N LEU A 5 25.82 19.36 21.67
CA LEU A 5 26.14 18.07 21.07
C LEU A 5 25.09 17.01 21.46
N ARG A 6 24.60 17.05 22.71
CA ARG A 6 23.48 16.20 23.15
C ARG A 6 22.18 16.54 22.42
N GLY A 7 21.90 17.82 22.19
CA GLY A 7 20.73 18.28 21.43
C GLY A 7 20.78 17.84 19.95
N LEU A 8 21.93 17.94 19.30
CA LEU A 8 22.14 17.47 17.93
C LEU A 8 22.01 15.95 17.80
N VAL A 9 22.54 15.19 18.77
CA VAL A 9 22.40 13.73 18.79
C VAL A 9 20.95 13.29 19.05
N LEU A 10 20.21 13.99 19.91
CA LEU A 10 18.77 13.75 20.14
C LEU A 10 17.93 14.10 18.91
N LEU A 11 18.22 15.21 18.24
CA LEU A 11 17.54 15.60 17.00
C LEU A 11 17.83 14.60 15.87
N ALA A 12 19.07 14.13 15.74
CA ALA A 12 19.46 13.10 14.79
C ALA A 12 18.86 11.72 15.12
N ALA A 13 18.74 11.37 16.40
CA ALA A 13 18.09 10.13 16.83
C ALA A 13 16.57 10.16 16.60
N LEU A 14 15.93 11.33 16.77
CA LEU A 14 14.50 11.53 16.48
C LEU A 14 14.21 11.51 14.97
N THR A 15 15.13 11.95 14.10
CA THR A 15 14.95 11.89 12.65
C THR A 15 15.18 10.48 12.08
N LEU A 16 15.93 9.61 12.76
CA LEU A 16 16.21 8.23 12.32
C LEU A 16 15.09 7.22 12.67
N ALA A 17 14.23 7.53 13.65
CA ALA A 17 13.12 6.65 14.04
C ALA A 17 12.00 6.55 12.97
N ALA A 18 11.97 7.48 11.99
CA ALA A 18 10.98 7.50 10.92
C ALA A 18 11.28 6.52 9.75
N CYS A 19 12.38 5.76 9.83
CA CYS A 19 12.85 4.90 8.74
C CYS A 19 12.30 3.47 8.76
N HIS A 20 11.42 3.10 9.69
CA HIS A 20 10.88 1.74 9.77
C HIS A 20 9.37 1.76 10.01
N GLY A 21 8.65 0.81 9.43
CA GLY A 21 7.21 0.67 9.68
C GLY A 21 6.49 -0.19 8.64
N PRO A 22 5.26 -0.63 8.96
CA PRO A 22 4.47 -1.51 8.10
C PRO A 22 3.97 -0.83 6.82
N GLN A 23 4.14 0.50 6.71
CA GLN A 23 3.73 1.31 5.57
C GLN A 23 4.74 2.42 5.30
N ASN A 24 5.92 2.07 4.79
CA ASN A 24 7.01 3.03 4.59
C ASN A 24 7.75 2.78 3.27
N ILE A 25 7.80 3.80 2.41
CA ILE A 25 8.51 3.76 1.11
C ILE A 25 10.03 3.70 1.27
N LEU A 26 10.57 4.16 2.40
CA LEU A 26 12.01 4.18 2.70
C LEU A 26 12.50 2.92 3.43
N ASP A 27 11.61 1.95 3.67
CA ASP A 27 11.92 0.64 4.25
C ASP A 27 11.49 -0.49 3.31
N PRO A 28 12.17 -0.62 2.16
CA PRO A 28 11.75 -1.57 1.13
C PRO A 28 11.98 -3.02 1.59
N ALA A 29 10.91 -3.81 1.49
CA ALA A 29 10.84 -5.23 1.80
C ALA A 29 10.41 -6.08 0.59
N GLY A 30 10.42 -5.50 -0.62
CA GLY A 30 10.22 -6.21 -1.87
C GLY A 30 11.20 -5.74 -2.94
N LYS A 31 11.49 -6.59 -3.92
CA LYS A 31 12.46 -6.31 -5.01
C LYS A 31 12.09 -5.02 -5.75
N GLN A 32 10.81 -4.86 -6.08
CA GLN A 32 10.31 -3.69 -6.80
C GLN A 32 10.49 -2.40 -5.98
N ALA A 33 10.17 -2.42 -4.68
CA ALA A 33 10.42 -1.28 -3.81
C ALA A 33 11.92 -0.98 -3.62
N GLN A 34 12.78 -1.99 -3.58
CA GLN A 34 14.24 -1.81 -3.52
C GLN A 34 14.78 -1.12 -4.79
N ASP A 35 14.29 -1.52 -5.97
CA ASP A 35 14.67 -0.91 -7.25
C ASP A 35 14.18 0.56 -7.31
N ILE A 36 12.96 0.84 -6.84
CA ILE A 36 12.41 2.21 -6.74
C ILE A 36 13.22 3.07 -5.74
N ASP A 37 13.66 2.52 -4.61
CA ASP A 37 14.50 3.22 -3.63
C ASP A 37 15.83 3.67 -4.26
N VAL A 38 16.42 2.88 -5.18
CA VAL A 38 17.62 3.30 -5.92
C VAL A 38 17.36 4.55 -6.76
N VAL A 39 16.23 4.63 -7.47
CA VAL A 39 15.85 5.83 -8.24
C VAL A 39 15.68 7.02 -7.31
N TRP A 40 14.95 6.83 -6.20
CA TRP A 40 14.67 7.89 -5.23
C TRP A 40 15.96 8.45 -4.62
N ARG A 41 16.89 7.59 -4.17
CA ARG A 41 18.18 8.02 -3.62
C ARG A 41 19.05 8.72 -4.65
N THR A 42 19.06 8.22 -5.89
CA THR A 42 19.80 8.85 -6.99
C THR A 42 19.26 10.24 -7.27
N MET A 43 17.94 10.38 -7.37
CA MET A 43 17.27 11.67 -7.53
C MET A 43 17.58 12.61 -6.36
N LEU A 44 17.49 12.12 -5.12
CA LEU A 44 17.80 12.91 -3.93
C LEU A 44 19.23 13.46 -3.97
N VAL A 45 20.22 12.65 -4.32
CA VAL A 45 21.62 13.07 -4.41
C VAL A 45 21.81 14.08 -5.54
N VAL A 46 21.36 13.77 -6.77
CA VAL A 46 21.57 14.63 -7.94
C VAL A 46 20.85 15.98 -7.76
N CYS A 47 19.56 15.96 -7.42
CA CYS A 47 18.78 17.18 -7.21
C CYS A 47 19.24 17.95 -5.96
N GLY A 48 19.59 17.24 -4.88
CA GLY A 48 20.11 17.85 -3.66
C GLY A 48 21.43 18.58 -3.89
N LEU A 49 22.36 17.99 -4.64
CA LEU A 49 23.61 18.65 -5.03
C LEU A 49 23.34 19.89 -5.88
N MET A 50 22.44 19.81 -6.87
CA MET A 50 22.12 20.98 -7.71
C MET A 50 21.49 22.09 -6.90
N TYR A 51 20.55 21.76 -6.01
CA TYR A 51 19.95 22.72 -5.11
C TYR A 51 20.99 23.41 -4.24
N LEU A 52 21.91 22.66 -3.61
CA LEU A 52 22.97 23.22 -2.78
C LEU A 52 23.90 24.16 -3.57
N LEU A 53 24.25 23.81 -4.81
CA LEU A 53 25.07 24.68 -5.66
C LEU A 53 24.35 25.99 -6.02
N VAL A 54 23.06 25.92 -6.36
CA VAL A 54 22.23 27.12 -6.64
C VAL A 54 22.14 28.00 -5.39
N MET A 55 21.89 27.40 -4.22
CA MET A 55 21.83 28.12 -2.95
C MET A 55 23.17 28.74 -2.56
N ALA A 56 24.28 28.04 -2.79
CA ALA A 56 25.63 28.57 -2.56
C ALA A 56 25.91 29.76 -3.47
N PHE A 57 25.55 29.68 -4.75
CA PHE A 57 25.73 30.79 -5.69
C PHE A 57 24.88 32.00 -5.29
N LEU A 58 23.59 31.81 -5.01
CA LEU A 58 22.70 32.86 -4.53
C LEU A 58 23.23 33.49 -3.22
N GLY A 59 23.63 32.67 -2.25
CA GLY A 59 24.22 33.12 -1.00
C GLY A 59 25.48 33.96 -1.22
N SER A 60 26.36 33.53 -2.13
CA SER A 60 27.57 34.27 -2.49
C SER A 60 27.25 35.62 -3.16
N ALA A 61 26.24 35.66 -4.03
CA ALA A 61 25.81 36.87 -4.71
C ALA A 61 25.24 37.90 -3.72
N LEU A 62 24.35 37.45 -2.82
CA LEU A 62 23.77 38.29 -1.77
C LEU A 62 24.84 38.81 -0.80
N TRP A 63 25.80 37.96 -0.42
CA TRP A 63 26.89 38.34 0.46
C TRP A 63 27.82 39.38 -0.18
N ARG A 64 28.15 39.22 -1.46
CA ARG A 64 28.93 40.21 -2.23
C ARG A 64 28.17 41.52 -2.40
N ALA A 65 26.87 41.48 -2.69
CA ALA A 65 26.03 42.66 -2.82
C ALA A 65 25.96 43.47 -1.51
N ARG A 66 25.93 42.80 -0.36
CA ARG A 66 25.97 43.46 0.95
C ARG A 66 27.32 44.12 1.28
N ARG A 67 28.41 43.65 0.67
CA ARG A 67 29.78 44.13 0.95
C ARG A 67 30.27 45.25 0.03
N LYS A 68 29.52 45.61 -1.01
CA LYS A 68 29.87 46.71 -1.92
C LYS A 68 28.99 47.94 -1.63
N PRO A 69 29.51 48.99 -0.96
CA PRO A 69 29.02 50.34 -1.17
C PRO A 69 29.29 50.72 -2.64
N SER A 70 28.32 51.38 -3.25
CA SER A 70 28.37 51.88 -4.63
C SER A 70 29.60 52.75 -4.89
N ASP A 71 30.39 52.42 -5.91
CA ASP A 71 30.73 53.33 -7.02
C ASP A 71 31.68 52.65 -8.02
N ASP A 72 31.76 53.26 -9.20
CA ASP A 72 32.57 52.98 -10.39
C ASP A 72 31.94 52.08 -11.48
N ALA A 73 31.50 52.76 -12.53
CA ALA A 73 31.17 52.17 -13.82
C ALA A 73 32.41 51.51 -14.43
N LEU A 74 32.39 50.17 -14.47
CA LEU A 74 33.46 49.35 -15.02
C LEU A 74 33.77 49.69 -16.50
N PRO A 75 35.04 49.86 -16.91
CA PRO A 75 35.43 50.22 -18.29
C PRO A 75 35.01 49.13 -19.30
N ILE A 76 34.68 49.51 -20.54
CA ILE A 76 34.08 48.64 -21.58
C ILE A 76 34.87 47.33 -21.81
N GLN A 77 36.21 47.36 -21.72
CA GLN A 77 37.06 46.17 -21.89
C GLN A 77 36.93 45.13 -20.75
N SER A 78 36.46 45.56 -19.58
CA SER A 78 36.12 44.65 -18.47
C SER A 78 34.72 44.02 -18.65
N ARG A 79 33.84 44.64 -19.45
CA ARG A 79 32.53 44.05 -19.81
C ARG A 79 32.69 42.86 -20.75
N THR A 80 33.51 42.96 -21.78
CA THR A 80 33.73 41.84 -22.73
C THR A 80 34.44 40.64 -22.10
N ALA A 81 35.39 40.89 -21.19
CA ALA A 81 36.01 39.81 -20.39
C ALA A 81 35.01 39.17 -19.42
N ALA A 82 34.13 39.96 -18.79
CA ALA A 82 33.06 39.46 -17.92
C ALA A 82 32.00 38.66 -18.70
N GLU A 83 31.66 39.07 -19.93
CA GLU A 83 30.77 38.35 -20.84
C GLU A 83 31.35 36.97 -21.21
N GLY A 84 32.64 36.88 -21.55
CA GLY A 84 33.27 35.60 -21.86
C GLY A 84 33.36 34.63 -20.67
N VAL A 85 33.49 35.13 -19.44
CA VAL A 85 33.43 34.31 -18.22
C VAL A 85 32.01 33.82 -17.95
N LEU A 86 31.01 34.68 -18.15
CA LEU A 86 29.60 34.31 -18.00
C LEU A 86 29.21 33.21 -18.98
N ASP A 87 29.56 33.34 -20.26
CA ASP A 87 29.25 32.35 -21.31
C ASP A 87 29.84 30.97 -21.03
N ARG A 88 31.12 30.93 -20.63
CA ARG A 88 31.79 29.68 -20.22
C ARG A 88 31.13 29.06 -18.99
N THR A 89 30.75 29.88 -18.01
CA THR A 89 30.09 29.42 -16.79
C THR A 89 28.72 28.82 -17.13
N LEU A 90 27.92 29.53 -17.94
CA LEU A 90 26.59 29.05 -18.37
C LEU A 90 26.69 27.76 -19.19
N THR A 91 27.66 27.65 -20.09
CA THR A 91 27.89 26.42 -20.86
C THR A 91 28.28 25.26 -19.94
N GLY A 92 29.12 25.51 -18.93
CA GLY A 92 29.44 24.54 -17.89
C GLY A 92 28.21 24.07 -17.11
N TRP A 93 27.32 25.00 -16.74
CA TRP A 93 26.06 24.68 -16.07
C TRP A 93 25.12 23.84 -16.95
N ILE A 94 24.99 24.19 -18.22
CA ILE A 94 24.21 23.39 -19.19
C ILE A 94 24.79 21.98 -19.25
N GLY A 95 26.11 21.83 -19.40
CA GLY A 95 26.77 20.52 -19.41
C GLY A 95 26.52 19.71 -18.13
N LEU A 96 26.57 20.35 -16.97
CA LEU A 96 26.30 19.73 -15.67
C LEU A 96 24.84 19.26 -15.56
N ILE A 97 23.87 20.10 -15.94
CA ILE A 97 22.43 19.77 -15.91
C ILE A 97 22.16 18.62 -16.88
N VAL A 98 22.65 18.70 -18.12
CA VAL A 98 22.48 17.64 -19.13
C VAL A 98 23.06 16.33 -18.62
N THR A 99 24.25 16.36 -18.02
CA THR A 99 24.88 15.15 -17.43
C THR A 99 24.01 14.57 -16.31
N GLY A 100 23.52 15.41 -15.39
CA GLY A 100 22.62 14.98 -14.32
C GLY A 100 21.33 14.35 -14.85
N LEU A 101 20.71 14.97 -15.87
CA LEU A 101 19.51 14.43 -16.53
C LEU A 101 19.78 13.09 -17.22
N ILE A 102 20.92 12.93 -17.92
CA ILE A 102 21.31 11.67 -18.53
C ILE A 102 21.44 10.57 -17.47
N VAL A 103 22.07 10.86 -16.33
CA VAL A 103 22.19 9.90 -15.21
C VAL A 103 20.81 9.50 -14.70
N LEU A 104 19.93 10.46 -14.42
CA LEU A 104 18.58 10.19 -13.91
C LEU A 104 17.74 9.36 -14.89
N VAL A 105 17.73 9.72 -16.17
CA VAL A 105 17.00 8.98 -17.22
C VAL A 105 17.54 7.56 -17.36
N SER A 106 18.86 7.39 -17.33
CA SER A 106 19.49 6.06 -17.46
C SER A 106 19.13 5.15 -16.29
N VAL A 107 19.20 5.66 -15.06
CA VAL A 107 18.81 4.90 -13.86
C VAL A 107 17.32 4.56 -13.88
N SER A 108 16.46 5.53 -14.22
CA SER A 108 15.01 5.31 -14.36
C SER A 108 14.70 4.20 -15.35
N PHE A 109 15.31 4.24 -16.54
CA PHE A 109 15.08 3.26 -17.60
C PHE A 109 15.49 1.84 -17.18
N LEU A 110 16.63 1.70 -16.49
CA LEU A 110 17.10 0.41 -15.98
C LEU A 110 16.15 -0.16 -14.92
N VAL A 111 15.65 0.69 -14.03
CA VAL A 111 14.70 0.29 -12.98
C VAL A 111 13.36 -0.09 -13.59
N ASP A 112 12.81 0.70 -14.53
CA ASP A 112 11.55 0.38 -15.21
C ASP A 112 11.60 -0.99 -15.89
N ARG A 113 12.74 -1.32 -16.54
CA ARG A 113 12.95 -2.65 -17.13
C ARG A 113 12.96 -3.76 -16.07
N SER A 114 13.55 -3.48 -14.91
CA SER A 114 13.61 -4.42 -13.77
C SER A 114 12.24 -4.64 -13.12
N LEU A 115 11.37 -3.62 -13.10
CA LEU A 115 10.00 -3.71 -12.60
C LEU A 115 9.09 -4.56 -13.51
N ALA A 116 9.35 -4.53 -14.82
CA ALA A 116 8.63 -5.35 -15.80
C ALA A 116 9.01 -6.84 -15.78
N ASP A 117 10.09 -7.21 -15.08
CA ASP A 117 10.53 -8.59 -14.97
C ASP A 117 9.64 -9.38 -13.99
N VAL A 118 8.89 -10.32 -14.56
CA VAL A 118 8.05 -11.28 -13.84
C VAL A 118 8.84 -12.57 -13.76
N GLY A 119 9.56 -12.77 -12.65
CA GLY A 119 10.37 -13.98 -12.44
C GLY A 119 9.60 -15.30 -12.64
N PRO A 120 10.29 -16.45 -12.64
CA PRO A 120 9.68 -17.74 -12.94
C PRO A 120 8.65 -18.18 -11.89
N ASP A 121 7.65 -18.95 -12.34
CA ASP A 121 6.58 -19.55 -11.51
C ASP A 121 5.90 -18.58 -10.50
N PRO A 122 5.32 -17.47 -10.98
CA PRO A 122 4.70 -16.50 -10.10
C PRO A 122 3.41 -17.06 -9.48
N LEU A 123 3.21 -16.76 -8.19
CA LEU A 123 1.91 -16.89 -7.55
C LEU A 123 0.91 -15.96 -8.27
N ARG A 124 -0.23 -16.50 -8.70
CA ARG A 124 -1.26 -15.72 -9.41
C ARG A 124 -2.38 -15.32 -8.45
N ILE A 125 -2.62 -14.03 -8.35
CA ILE A 125 -3.63 -13.45 -7.48
C ILE A 125 -4.48 -12.50 -8.33
N LYS A 126 -5.79 -12.54 -8.17
CA LYS A 126 -6.69 -11.53 -8.70
C LYS A 126 -7.20 -10.69 -7.54
N VAL A 127 -7.08 -9.37 -7.68
CA VAL A 127 -7.64 -8.40 -6.73
C VAL A 127 -8.68 -7.57 -7.46
N THR A 128 -9.89 -7.53 -6.90
CA THR A 128 -10.99 -6.70 -7.40
C THR A 128 -11.33 -5.64 -6.37
N ALA A 129 -11.20 -4.37 -6.75
CA ALA A 129 -11.59 -3.24 -5.90
C ALA A 129 -13.09 -2.96 -5.99
N ASN A 130 -13.67 -2.71 -4.83
CA ASN A 130 -15.05 -2.29 -4.63
C ASN A 130 -15.07 -1.13 -3.63
N GLN A 131 -16.04 -0.23 -3.68
CA GLN A 131 -16.24 0.81 -2.66
C GLN A 131 -16.76 0.16 -1.35
N TRP A 132 -16.00 0.09 -0.26
CA TRP A 132 -14.56 0.39 -0.09
C TRP A 132 -13.85 -0.78 0.61
N TRP A 133 -13.62 -1.84 -0.16
CA TRP A 133 -12.99 -3.09 0.26
C TRP A 133 -12.34 -3.81 -0.94
N TRP A 134 -11.49 -4.78 -0.63
CA TRP A 134 -10.70 -5.53 -1.60
C TRP A 134 -11.12 -7.00 -1.62
N ASP A 135 -11.60 -7.47 -2.77
CA ASP A 135 -11.84 -8.89 -3.01
C ASP A 135 -10.55 -9.54 -3.52
N VAL A 136 -10.13 -10.64 -2.89
CA VAL A 136 -8.82 -11.26 -3.15
C VAL A 136 -9.02 -12.74 -3.47
N GLU A 137 -8.61 -13.12 -4.68
CA GLU A 137 -8.67 -14.48 -5.20
C GLU A 137 -7.27 -15.01 -5.48
N TYR A 138 -6.87 -16.11 -4.85
CA TYR A 138 -5.68 -16.86 -5.22
C TYR A 138 -6.06 -17.94 -6.22
N GLN A 139 -5.41 -17.94 -7.37
CA GLN A 139 -5.64 -18.94 -8.41
C GLN A 139 -4.86 -20.22 -8.09
N GLY A 140 -5.52 -21.37 -8.22
CA GLY A 140 -4.89 -22.70 -8.17
C GLY A 140 -4.90 -23.38 -9.54
N GLN A 141 -4.55 -24.67 -9.60
CA GLN A 141 -4.59 -25.42 -10.87
C GLN A 141 -6.02 -25.69 -11.36
N GLY A 142 -7.01 -25.57 -10.48
CA GLY A 142 -8.42 -25.72 -10.82
C GLY A 142 -9.35 -24.98 -9.83
N PRO A 143 -10.67 -25.00 -10.07
CA PRO A 143 -11.64 -24.29 -9.23
C PRO A 143 -11.63 -24.71 -7.75
N SER A 144 -11.32 -25.98 -7.46
CA SER A 144 -11.23 -26.53 -6.10
C SER A 144 -9.99 -26.07 -5.31
N GLU A 145 -9.03 -25.45 -5.98
CA GLU A 145 -7.81 -24.91 -5.37
C GLU A 145 -7.82 -23.38 -5.28
N ARG A 146 -8.98 -22.77 -5.58
CA ARG A 146 -9.18 -21.33 -5.51
C ARG A 146 -9.46 -20.92 -4.07
N VAL A 147 -8.65 -20.01 -3.54
CA VAL A 147 -8.88 -19.41 -2.22
C VAL A 147 -9.46 -18.02 -2.43
N LEU A 148 -10.57 -17.74 -1.74
CA LEU A 148 -11.25 -16.46 -1.77
C LEU A 148 -11.20 -15.84 -0.37
N THR A 149 -10.66 -14.63 -0.29
CA THR A 149 -10.60 -13.85 0.95
C THR A 149 -10.86 -12.38 0.64
N ALA A 150 -10.78 -11.52 1.63
CA ALA A 150 -11.04 -10.11 1.48
C ALA A 150 -10.18 -9.27 2.42
N ASN A 151 -9.69 -8.15 1.92
CA ASN A 151 -8.91 -7.14 2.66
C ASN A 151 -7.63 -7.66 3.31
N GLU A 152 -7.13 -8.81 2.89
CA GLU A 152 -5.84 -9.32 3.32
C GLU A 152 -5.12 -10.04 2.16
N LEU A 153 -3.80 -9.92 2.15
CA LEU A 153 -2.91 -10.58 1.21
C LEU A 153 -1.87 -11.37 2.01
N ARG A 154 -1.61 -12.62 1.63
CA ARG A 154 -0.55 -13.45 2.19
C ARG A 154 0.39 -13.82 1.06
N LEU A 155 1.67 -13.60 1.29
CA LEU A 155 2.70 -13.81 0.28
C LEU A 155 3.85 -14.65 0.87
N PRO A 156 4.39 -15.62 0.12
CA PRO A 156 5.63 -16.27 0.51
C PRO A 156 6.84 -15.41 0.17
N VAL A 157 7.78 -15.27 1.10
CA VAL A 157 9.05 -14.56 0.86
C VAL A 157 9.84 -15.24 -0.26
N GLY A 158 10.47 -14.44 -1.12
CA GLY A 158 11.34 -14.90 -2.20
C GLY A 158 10.63 -15.39 -3.47
N ARG A 159 9.29 -15.50 -3.46
CA ARG A 159 8.51 -15.89 -4.66
C ARG A 159 7.83 -14.66 -5.27
N PRO A 160 7.90 -14.46 -6.60
CA PRO A 160 7.12 -13.43 -7.25
C PRO A 160 5.62 -13.75 -7.19
N ALA A 161 4.80 -12.73 -6.95
CA ALA A 161 3.36 -12.79 -7.08
C ALA A 161 2.89 -11.77 -8.12
N VAL A 162 2.19 -12.24 -9.15
CA VAL A 162 1.53 -11.39 -10.14
C VAL A 162 0.10 -11.18 -9.68
N VAL A 163 -0.22 -9.92 -9.41
CA VAL A 163 -1.55 -9.49 -9.01
C VAL A 163 -2.25 -8.88 -10.21
N GLU A 164 -3.28 -9.55 -10.69
CA GLU A 164 -4.22 -9.08 -11.71
C GLU A 164 -5.25 -8.16 -11.05
N LEU A 165 -5.38 -6.94 -11.56
CA LEU A 165 -6.10 -5.84 -10.92
C LEU A 165 -7.38 -5.50 -11.69
N HIS A 166 -8.52 -5.56 -11.00
CA HIS A 166 -9.85 -5.24 -11.51
C HIS A 166 -10.57 -4.21 -10.62
N ALA A 167 -11.53 -3.47 -11.18
CA ALA A 167 -12.41 -2.59 -10.41
C ALA A 167 -13.87 -2.76 -10.88
N ASN A 168 -14.79 -2.83 -9.93
CA ASN A 168 -16.23 -3.00 -10.22
C ASN A 168 -17.02 -1.69 -10.29
N ASP A 169 -16.45 -0.58 -9.81
CA ASP A 169 -17.17 0.70 -9.66
C ASP A 169 -16.38 1.91 -10.21
N VAL A 170 -15.49 2.49 -9.40
CA VAL A 170 -14.68 3.66 -9.72
C VAL A 170 -13.21 3.28 -9.85
N ILE A 171 -12.36 4.26 -10.17
CA ILE A 171 -10.91 4.04 -10.17
C ILE A 171 -10.43 3.90 -8.72
N HIS A 172 -9.57 2.92 -8.49
CA HIS A 172 -8.83 2.71 -7.25
C HIS A 172 -7.34 2.60 -7.57
N SER A 173 -6.49 2.53 -6.55
CA SER A 173 -5.06 2.24 -6.77
C SER A 173 -4.53 1.30 -5.71
N PHE A 174 -4.04 0.13 -6.14
CA PHE A 174 -3.47 -0.88 -5.26
C PHE A 174 -2.05 -0.47 -4.90
N TRP A 175 -1.78 -0.30 -3.61
CA TRP A 175 -0.46 0.09 -3.16
C TRP A 175 -0.05 -0.59 -1.85
N VAL A 176 1.11 -1.24 -1.87
CA VAL A 176 1.80 -1.77 -0.69
C VAL A 176 3.19 -1.13 -0.65
N PRO A 177 3.37 0.01 0.04
CA PRO A 177 4.57 0.86 -0.06
C PRO A 177 5.90 0.13 0.14
N ASN A 178 5.96 -0.81 1.09
CA ASN A 178 7.17 -1.55 1.37
C ASN A 178 7.49 -2.60 0.28
N LEU A 179 6.53 -3.03 -0.55
CA LEU A 179 6.76 -4.13 -1.50
C LEU A 179 6.94 -3.65 -2.94
N SER A 180 6.18 -2.65 -3.38
CA SER A 180 6.23 -2.14 -4.75
C SER A 180 5.63 -0.73 -4.85
N GLY A 181 5.69 -0.16 -6.06
CA GLY A 181 4.93 1.04 -6.42
C GLY A 181 3.41 0.80 -6.40
N LYS A 182 2.65 1.81 -6.81
CA LYS A 182 1.19 1.70 -6.95
C LYS A 182 0.79 1.37 -8.39
N THR A 183 -0.32 0.68 -8.57
CA THR A 183 -0.93 0.49 -9.89
C THR A 183 -2.44 0.63 -9.79
N ASP A 184 -3.00 1.39 -10.71
CA ASP A 184 -4.41 1.76 -10.67
C ASP A 184 -5.29 0.59 -11.14
N LEU A 185 -6.45 0.43 -10.51
CA LEU A 185 -7.51 -0.48 -10.94
C LEU A 185 -8.57 0.38 -11.63
N ILE A 186 -8.78 0.15 -12.92
CA ILE A 186 -9.63 1.00 -13.76
C ILE A 186 -10.80 0.15 -14.27
N PRO A 187 -12.06 0.53 -14.02
CA PRO A 187 -13.21 -0.21 -14.52
C PRO A 187 -13.12 -0.46 -16.03
N GLY A 188 -13.30 -1.73 -16.45
CA GLY A 188 -13.21 -2.16 -17.84
C GLY A 188 -11.78 -2.35 -18.38
N ARG A 189 -10.73 -2.22 -17.56
CA ARG A 189 -9.33 -2.52 -17.92
C ARG A 189 -8.70 -3.43 -16.88
N VAL A 190 -7.90 -4.38 -17.35
CA VAL A 190 -7.11 -5.26 -16.49
C VAL A 190 -5.68 -4.73 -16.45
N ASN A 191 -5.20 -4.42 -15.26
CA ASN A 191 -3.80 -4.08 -15.01
C ASN A 191 -3.12 -5.21 -14.25
N PHE A 192 -1.78 -5.19 -14.22
CA PHE A 192 -0.99 -6.16 -13.49
C PHE A 192 0.07 -5.45 -12.66
N ILE A 193 0.35 -5.97 -11.48
CA ILE A 193 1.48 -5.56 -10.65
C ILE A 193 2.21 -6.78 -10.11
N THR A 194 3.53 -6.75 -10.11
CA THR A 194 4.36 -7.81 -9.53
C THR A 194 4.82 -7.39 -8.14
N LEU A 195 4.65 -8.30 -7.17
CA LEU A 195 5.16 -8.17 -5.81
C LEU A 195 6.15 -9.31 -5.56
N THR A 196 7.40 -8.99 -5.24
CA THR A 196 8.41 -10.01 -4.87
C THR A 196 8.96 -9.69 -3.49
N PRO A 197 8.35 -10.20 -2.40
CA PRO A 197 8.80 -9.89 -1.05
C PRO A 197 10.19 -10.46 -0.78
N THR A 198 11.08 -9.67 -0.19
CA THR A 198 12.46 -10.06 0.16
C THR A 198 12.65 -10.30 1.65
N ARG A 199 11.66 -9.91 2.49
CA ARG A 199 11.68 -10.07 3.94
C ARG A 199 10.30 -10.45 4.48
N THR A 200 10.27 -11.38 5.44
CA THR A 200 9.05 -11.75 6.18
C THR A 200 8.59 -10.62 7.10
N GLY A 201 7.28 -10.52 7.34
CA GLY A 201 6.72 -9.49 8.22
C GLY A 201 5.29 -9.13 7.88
N ALA A 202 4.69 -8.28 8.72
CA ALA A 202 3.41 -7.67 8.47
C ALA A 202 3.60 -6.29 7.84
N PHE A 203 2.90 -6.04 6.75
CA PHE A 203 2.88 -4.79 6.01
C PHE A 203 1.42 -4.36 5.80
N ARG A 204 1.24 -3.11 5.39
CA ARG A 204 -0.07 -2.52 5.16
C ARG A 204 -0.17 -2.03 3.73
N GLY A 205 -1.25 -2.41 3.08
CA GLY A 205 -1.67 -1.87 1.80
C GLY A 205 -2.85 -0.91 1.95
N GLN A 206 -3.03 -0.05 0.95
CA GLN A 206 -4.11 0.92 0.92
C GLN A 206 -4.54 1.29 -0.50
N CYS A 207 -5.73 1.88 -0.61
CA CYS A 207 -6.13 2.61 -1.80
C CYS A 207 -5.33 3.91 -1.92
N ALA A 208 -4.75 4.15 -3.10
CA ALA A 208 -3.96 5.36 -3.40
C ALA A 208 -4.57 6.24 -4.51
N GLU A 209 -5.85 6.05 -4.83
CA GLU A 209 -6.63 6.89 -5.73
C GLU A 209 -7.96 7.25 -5.08
N PHE A 210 -8.35 8.52 -5.15
CA PHE A 210 -9.54 8.99 -4.43
C PHE A 210 -10.81 8.33 -4.99
N CYS A 211 -11.37 7.40 -4.22
CA CYS A 211 -12.48 6.54 -4.64
C CYS A 211 -13.79 6.84 -3.90
N GLY A 212 -13.91 8.01 -3.25
CA GLY A 212 -15.13 8.46 -2.57
C GLY A 212 -14.98 8.61 -1.05
N LEU A 213 -16.13 8.69 -0.36
CA LEU A 213 -16.23 9.11 1.04
C LEU A 213 -15.30 8.34 2.00
N GLU A 214 -15.25 7.01 1.88
CA GLU A 214 -14.44 6.17 2.76
C GLU A 214 -13.13 5.71 2.10
N HIS A 215 -12.62 6.49 1.15
CA HIS A 215 -11.30 6.26 0.53
C HIS A 215 -10.19 6.04 1.57
N ALA A 216 -10.14 6.90 2.60
CA ALA A 216 -9.14 6.81 3.66
C ALA A 216 -9.28 5.55 4.55
N LYS A 217 -10.42 4.86 4.49
CA LYS A 217 -10.71 3.63 5.24
C LYS A 217 -10.69 2.39 4.34
N MET A 218 -10.03 2.47 3.18
CA MET A 218 -9.90 1.37 2.22
C MET A 218 -8.49 0.75 2.28
N ALA A 219 -8.18 0.10 3.40
CA ALA A 219 -6.91 -0.57 3.63
C ALA A 219 -7.02 -2.10 3.54
N PHE A 220 -5.86 -2.75 3.49
CA PHE A 220 -5.75 -4.20 3.59
C PHE A 220 -4.44 -4.59 4.26
N ASP A 221 -4.43 -5.73 4.94
CA ASP A 221 -3.23 -6.24 5.60
C ASP A 221 -2.43 -7.13 4.65
N VAL A 222 -1.11 -7.09 4.73
CA VAL A 222 -0.22 -7.92 3.92
C VAL A 222 0.70 -8.71 4.83
N GLN A 223 0.58 -10.03 4.85
CA GLN A 223 1.41 -10.91 5.65
C GLN A 223 2.41 -11.66 4.77
N VAL A 224 3.70 -11.36 4.92
CA VAL A 224 4.77 -12.09 4.25
C VAL A 224 5.32 -13.15 5.21
N THR A 225 5.28 -14.41 4.77
CA THR A 225 5.66 -15.59 5.57
C THR A 225 6.63 -16.48 4.82
N SER A 226 7.14 -17.52 5.48
CA SER A 226 7.91 -18.56 4.77
C SER A 226 7.00 -19.29 3.74
N PRO A 227 7.57 -19.87 2.66
CA PRO A 227 6.79 -20.68 1.72
C PRO A 227 5.99 -21.81 2.36
N GLN A 228 6.51 -22.40 3.46
CA GLN A 228 5.89 -23.50 4.19
C GLN A 228 4.65 -23.03 4.97
N GLU A 229 4.77 -21.90 5.69
CA GLU A 229 3.65 -21.28 6.40
C GLU A 229 2.57 -20.78 5.44
N PHE A 230 2.97 -20.19 4.30
CA PHE A 230 2.04 -19.79 3.25
C PHE A 230 1.22 -20.97 2.74
N GLU A 231 1.86 -22.11 2.43
CA GLU A 231 1.13 -23.29 1.93
C GLU A 231 0.27 -23.95 3.03
N ALA A 232 0.71 -23.90 4.29
CA ALA A 232 -0.12 -24.34 5.42
C ALA A 232 -1.37 -23.47 5.57
N TRP A 233 -1.23 -22.15 5.47
CA TRP A 233 -2.35 -21.21 5.45
C TRP A 233 -3.25 -21.46 4.24
N ARG A 234 -2.69 -21.56 3.03
CA ARG A 234 -3.47 -21.80 1.80
C ARG A 234 -4.33 -23.05 1.93
N ARG A 235 -3.76 -24.16 2.42
CA ARG A 235 -4.51 -25.41 2.67
C ARG A 235 -5.63 -25.22 3.69
N SER A 236 -5.40 -24.41 4.73
CA SER A 236 -6.45 -24.12 5.72
C SER A 236 -7.60 -23.30 5.11
N GLN A 237 -7.30 -22.39 4.18
CA GLN A 237 -8.31 -21.57 3.50
C GLN A 237 -9.11 -22.31 2.43
N LEU A 238 -8.74 -23.55 2.09
CA LEU A 238 -9.54 -24.42 1.24
C LEU A 238 -10.59 -25.21 2.04
N ALA A 239 -10.51 -25.17 3.37
CA ALA A 239 -11.49 -25.85 4.22
C ALA A 239 -12.84 -25.12 4.18
N ARG A 240 -13.92 -25.88 4.25
CA ARG A 240 -15.28 -25.33 4.38
C ARG A 240 -15.53 -24.92 5.83
N ALA A 241 -16.43 -23.96 6.05
CA ALA A 241 -16.86 -23.60 7.40
C ALA A 241 -17.46 -24.82 8.11
N ALA A 242 -17.02 -25.07 9.34
CA ALA A 242 -17.55 -26.14 10.16
C ALA A 242 -18.97 -25.80 10.64
N ASP A 243 -19.80 -26.82 10.85
CA ASP A 243 -21.11 -26.62 11.45
C ASP A 243 -20.97 -26.22 12.92
N PRO A 244 -21.70 -25.19 13.37
CA PRO A 244 -21.68 -24.78 14.77
C PRO A 244 -22.30 -25.86 15.67
N THR A 245 -21.69 -26.11 16.82
CA THR A 245 -22.15 -27.12 17.78
C THR A 245 -22.91 -26.52 18.97
N GLY A 246 -22.64 -25.25 19.30
CA GLY A 246 -23.28 -24.58 20.43
C GLY A 246 -24.67 -24.00 20.07
N PRO A 247 -25.63 -23.95 21.03
CA PRO A 247 -26.98 -23.49 20.75
C PRO A 247 -27.05 -22.05 20.23
N LEU A 248 -26.19 -21.17 20.74
CA LEU A 248 -26.16 -19.75 20.37
C LEU A 248 -25.62 -19.56 18.94
N GLU A 249 -24.58 -20.31 18.58
CA GLU A 249 -23.97 -20.29 17.26
C GLU A 249 -24.89 -20.92 16.20
N ILE A 250 -25.62 -21.99 16.55
CA ILE A 250 -26.67 -22.58 15.69
C ILE A 250 -27.76 -21.55 15.42
N GLN A 251 -28.25 -20.88 16.46
CA GLN A 251 -29.22 -19.79 16.31
C GLN A 251 -28.65 -18.66 15.44
N GLY A 252 -27.38 -18.28 15.64
CA GLY A 252 -26.68 -17.29 14.84
C GLY A 252 -26.61 -17.64 13.36
N LYS A 253 -26.31 -18.91 13.03
CA LYS A 253 -26.31 -19.41 11.64
C LYS A 253 -27.70 -19.31 11.01
N GLN A 254 -28.75 -19.68 11.75
CA GLN A 254 -30.13 -19.57 11.27
C GLN A 254 -30.52 -18.12 10.99
N ILE A 255 -30.16 -17.17 11.88
CA ILE A 255 -30.41 -15.74 11.68
C ILE A 255 -29.62 -15.22 10.48
N PHE A 256 -28.34 -15.59 10.36
CA PHE A 256 -27.48 -15.20 9.24
C PHE A 256 -28.07 -15.64 7.89
N ASN A 257 -28.57 -16.88 7.81
CA ASN A 257 -29.20 -17.43 6.60
C ASN A 257 -30.61 -16.88 6.36
N GLY A 258 -31.37 -16.61 7.41
CA GLY A 258 -32.75 -16.11 7.32
C GLY A 258 -32.86 -14.60 7.08
N LYS A 259 -31.77 -13.85 7.25
CA LYS A 259 -31.71 -12.40 7.01
C LYS A 259 -30.84 -12.07 5.80
N ALA A 260 -30.69 -10.77 5.51
CA ALA A 260 -30.00 -10.27 4.33
C ALA A 260 -28.48 -10.60 4.27
N CYS A 261 -27.89 -11.17 5.32
CA CYS A 261 -26.45 -11.47 5.37
C CYS A 261 -26.06 -12.48 4.27
N ALA A 262 -26.78 -13.60 4.15
CA ALA A 262 -26.50 -14.64 3.17
C ALA A 262 -26.75 -14.22 1.71
N MET A 263 -27.52 -13.15 1.48
CA MET A 263 -27.78 -12.58 0.16
C MET A 263 -26.59 -11.77 -0.38
N CYS A 264 -25.68 -11.33 0.50
CA CYS A 264 -24.51 -10.56 0.09
C CYS A 264 -23.20 -11.32 0.32
N HIS A 265 -23.10 -12.07 1.42
CA HIS A 265 -21.88 -12.74 1.84
C HIS A 265 -21.91 -14.22 1.54
N ARG A 266 -20.75 -14.76 1.18
CA ARG A 266 -20.51 -16.20 1.06
C ARG A 266 -19.96 -16.77 2.35
N VAL A 267 -20.42 -17.98 2.70
CA VAL A 267 -19.78 -18.87 3.68
C VAL A 267 -19.76 -20.27 3.09
N GLN A 268 -18.60 -20.74 2.64
CA GLN A 268 -18.47 -22.04 2.01
C GLN A 268 -18.85 -23.16 2.99
N GLY A 269 -19.68 -24.11 2.54
CA GLY A 269 -20.28 -25.10 3.45
C GLY A 269 -21.72 -24.78 3.85
N THR A 270 -22.26 -23.64 3.45
CA THR A 270 -23.65 -23.23 3.72
C THR A 270 -24.36 -22.81 2.44
N ASP A 271 -25.66 -22.48 2.55
CA ASP A 271 -26.46 -21.93 1.45
C ASP A 271 -26.09 -20.46 1.12
N ALA A 272 -25.29 -19.80 1.96
CA ALA A 272 -24.78 -18.46 1.71
C ALA A 272 -23.68 -18.50 0.63
N GLY A 273 -24.07 -18.26 -0.63
CA GLY A 273 -23.18 -18.33 -1.79
C GLY A 273 -22.92 -16.99 -2.50
N ALA A 274 -23.51 -15.88 -2.02
CA ALA A 274 -23.45 -14.60 -2.70
C ALA A 274 -22.06 -13.95 -2.65
N GLY A 275 -21.66 -13.29 -3.74
CA GLY A 275 -20.37 -12.62 -3.89
C GLY A 275 -20.46 -11.10 -3.99
N ILE A 276 -21.50 -10.49 -3.41
CA ILE A 276 -21.68 -9.02 -3.42
C ILE A 276 -20.77 -8.38 -2.36
N GLY A 277 -20.69 -9.00 -1.19
CA GLY A 277 -19.82 -8.61 -0.10
C GLY A 277 -18.63 -9.57 0.08
N PRO A 278 -17.71 -9.24 1.01
CA PRO A 278 -16.59 -10.10 1.38
C PRO A 278 -16.98 -11.55 1.68
N ASP A 279 -16.15 -12.50 1.24
CA ASP A 279 -16.23 -13.88 1.74
C ASP A 279 -16.04 -13.89 3.27
N LEU A 280 -16.87 -14.61 4.01
CA LEU A 280 -16.79 -14.70 5.48
C LEU A 280 -16.35 -16.07 5.99
N THR A 281 -16.07 -17.04 5.11
CA THR A 281 -15.75 -18.44 5.45
C THR A 281 -14.67 -18.56 6.53
N HIS A 282 -13.62 -17.73 6.44
CA HIS A 282 -12.51 -17.68 7.40
C HIS A 282 -12.39 -16.31 8.09
N LEU A 283 -13.52 -15.64 8.35
CA LEU A 283 -13.56 -14.27 8.89
C LEU A 283 -12.66 -14.08 10.12
N LYS A 284 -12.64 -15.03 11.06
CA LYS A 284 -11.85 -14.94 12.31
C LYS A 284 -10.38 -15.27 12.17
N SER A 285 -9.95 -15.72 10.99
CA SER A 285 -8.53 -15.89 10.68
C SER A 285 -7.85 -14.57 10.26
N ARG A 286 -8.65 -13.50 10.09
CA ARG A 286 -8.21 -12.14 9.73
C ARG A 286 -7.82 -11.31 10.94
N ALA A 287 -6.80 -10.46 10.79
CA ALA A 287 -6.39 -9.52 11.83
C ALA A 287 -7.39 -8.35 11.98
N THR A 288 -7.96 -7.88 10.87
CA THR A 288 -8.85 -6.72 10.82
C THR A 288 -10.15 -7.03 10.06
N ILE A 289 -11.14 -6.15 10.27
CA ILE A 289 -12.41 -6.13 9.54
C ILE A 289 -12.67 -4.72 8.97
N ALA A 290 -13.72 -4.59 8.16
CA ALA A 290 -14.10 -3.33 7.53
C ALA A 290 -12.96 -2.68 6.71
N ALA A 291 -12.23 -3.48 5.93
CA ALA A 291 -11.07 -3.05 5.12
C ALA A 291 -9.97 -2.35 5.95
N GLY A 292 -9.50 -3.01 7.01
CA GLY A 292 -8.42 -2.52 7.85
C GLY A 292 -8.79 -1.35 8.77
N THR A 293 -10.09 -1.10 8.98
CA THR A 293 -10.59 0.01 9.81
C THR A 293 -10.69 -0.37 11.29
N LEU A 294 -11.11 -1.61 11.57
CA LEU A 294 -11.29 -2.10 12.93
C LEU A 294 -10.49 -3.40 13.13
N PRO A 295 -9.95 -3.64 14.34
CA PRO A 295 -9.40 -4.95 14.68
C PRO A 295 -10.52 -5.99 14.72
N ASN A 296 -10.20 -7.24 14.44
CA ASN A 296 -11.18 -8.33 14.43
C ASN A 296 -11.45 -8.86 15.86
N THR A 297 -11.97 -8.02 16.74
CA THR A 297 -12.42 -8.41 18.08
C THR A 297 -13.94 -8.66 18.09
N ARG A 298 -14.46 -9.31 19.14
CA ARG A 298 -15.90 -9.51 19.29
C ARG A 298 -16.67 -8.18 19.33
N GLY A 299 -16.16 -7.22 20.09
CA GLY A 299 -16.81 -5.91 20.27
C GLY A 299 -16.85 -5.10 18.98
N ASP A 300 -15.73 -5.07 18.25
CA ASP A 300 -15.64 -4.39 16.95
C ASP A 300 -16.54 -5.07 15.89
N LEU A 301 -16.57 -6.39 15.88
CA LEU A 301 -17.45 -7.14 14.98
C LEU A 301 -18.93 -6.87 15.29
N GLN A 302 -19.28 -6.82 16.58
CA GLN A 302 -20.63 -6.48 17.00
C GLN A 302 -21.02 -5.05 16.61
N ALA A 303 -20.13 -4.08 16.79
CA ALA A 303 -20.35 -2.69 16.37
C ALA A 303 -20.51 -2.58 14.85
N TRP A 304 -19.65 -3.25 14.07
CA TRP A 304 -19.72 -3.29 12.62
C TRP A 304 -21.04 -3.89 12.11
N VAL A 305 -21.48 -5.03 12.67
CA VAL A 305 -22.73 -5.68 12.23
C VAL A 305 -23.97 -4.86 12.64
N ALA A 306 -23.94 -4.22 13.81
CA ALA A 306 -25.06 -3.41 14.29
C ALA A 306 -25.25 -2.11 13.49
N ASP A 307 -24.16 -1.41 13.16
CA ASP A 307 -24.21 -0.14 12.44
C ASP A 307 -23.01 0.06 11.51
N PRO A 308 -23.01 -0.58 10.32
CA PRO A 308 -21.94 -0.39 9.33
C PRO A 308 -21.77 1.08 8.91
N GLN A 309 -22.87 1.85 8.89
CA GLN A 309 -22.87 3.27 8.49
C GLN A 309 -22.22 4.16 9.54
N GLY A 310 -22.35 3.82 10.83
CA GLY A 310 -21.65 4.53 11.91
C GLY A 310 -20.12 4.34 11.86
N VAL A 311 -19.65 3.18 11.38
CA VAL A 311 -18.22 2.88 11.25
C VAL A 311 -17.65 3.43 9.93
N LYS A 312 -18.30 3.13 8.81
CA LYS A 312 -17.91 3.54 7.46
C LYS A 312 -19.11 4.19 6.73
N PRO A 313 -19.38 5.48 6.98
CA PRO A 313 -20.44 6.22 6.29
C PRO A 313 -20.46 6.01 4.77
N GLY A 314 -21.62 5.68 4.21
CA GLY A 314 -21.81 5.42 2.79
C GLY A 314 -21.43 4.00 2.34
N THR A 315 -20.99 3.12 3.25
CA THR A 315 -20.68 1.73 2.88
C THR A 315 -21.89 1.06 2.24
N THR A 316 -21.68 0.15 1.29
CA THR A 316 -22.77 -0.57 0.61
C THR A 316 -23.38 -1.67 1.48
N MET A 317 -22.77 -2.01 2.61
CA MET A 317 -23.37 -2.91 3.60
C MET A 317 -24.52 -2.18 4.32
N PRO A 318 -25.78 -2.63 4.15
CA PRO A 318 -26.93 -2.00 4.79
C PRO A 318 -26.97 -2.33 6.29
N ARG A 319 -27.68 -1.50 7.06
CA ARG A 319 -28.10 -1.89 8.41
C ARG A 319 -29.13 -3.01 8.31
N VAL A 320 -28.82 -4.15 8.92
CA VAL A 320 -29.77 -5.28 9.06
C VAL A 320 -30.46 -5.14 10.42
N PRO A 321 -31.81 -5.07 10.48
CA PRO A 321 -32.50 -4.95 11.76
C PRO A 321 -32.31 -6.22 12.59
N LEU A 322 -31.59 -6.09 13.69
CA LEU A 322 -31.29 -7.15 14.65
C LEU A 322 -31.68 -6.69 16.06
N THR A 323 -32.32 -7.54 16.83
CA THR A 323 -32.43 -7.34 18.28
C THR A 323 -31.06 -7.57 18.94
N ALA A 324 -30.89 -7.14 20.20
CA ALA A 324 -29.64 -7.36 20.93
C ALA A 324 -29.27 -8.86 21.07
N SER A 325 -30.26 -9.74 21.26
CA SER A 325 -30.03 -11.18 21.36
C SER A 325 -29.68 -11.79 20.00
N GLU A 326 -30.35 -11.38 18.93
CA GLU A 326 -30.04 -11.82 17.57
C GLU A 326 -28.63 -11.40 17.15
N LEU A 327 -28.25 -10.14 17.42
CA LEU A 327 -26.90 -9.63 17.15
C LEU A 327 -25.84 -10.46 17.90
N ASN A 328 -26.07 -10.75 19.18
CA ASN A 328 -25.17 -11.58 19.98
C ASN A 328 -25.01 -13.00 19.41
N ALA A 329 -26.10 -13.59 18.93
CA ALA A 329 -26.11 -14.91 18.30
C ALA A 329 -25.38 -14.91 16.96
N VAL A 330 -25.64 -13.94 16.08
CA VAL A 330 -24.95 -13.80 14.79
C VAL A 330 -23.46 -13.60 14.98
N VAL A 331 -23.05 -12.75 15.92
CA VAL A 331 -21.61 -12.54 16.22
C VAL A 331 -20.98 -13.83 16.75
N ALA A 332 -21.67 -14.59 17.63
CA ALA A 332 -21.17 -15.88 18.09
C ALA A 332 -20.97 -16.87 16.93
N TYR A 333 -21.91 -16.93 15.98
CA TYR A 333 -21.73 -17.74 14.76
C TYR A 333 -20.54 -17.29 13.93
N LEU A 334 -20.43 -15.98 13.64
CA LEU A 334 -19.32 -15.41 12.89
C LEU A 334 -17.96 -15.68 13.55
N GLU A 335 -17.90 -15.82 14.87
CA GLU A 335 -16.68 -16.17 15.60
C GLU A 335 -16.18 -17.61 15.38
N THR A 336 -17.04 -18.48 14.85
CA THR A 336 -16.69 -19.87 14.51
C THR A 336 -16.01 -20.00 13.15
N LEU A 337 -16.11 -18.99 12.29
CA LEU A 337 -15.63 -19.00 10.90
C LEU A 337 -14.10 -18.76 10.84
N ARG A 338 -13.29 -19.83 10.83
CA ARG A 338 -11.81 -19.80 10.89
C ARG A 338 -11.16 -20.59 9.78
#